data_AF-A0A920B3F1-F1
#
_entry.id   AF-A0A920B3F1-F1
#
_cell.length_a   1.000
_cell.length_b   1.000
_cell.length_c   1.000
_cell.angle_alpha   90.00
_cell.angle_beta   90.00
_cell.angle_gamma   90.00
#
_symmetry.space_group_name_H-M   'P 1'
#
loop_
_entity.id
_entity.type
_entity.pdbx_description
1 polymer ?
#
loop_
_entity_poly.entity_id
_entity_poly.type
_entity_poly.pdbx_seq_one_letter_code
_entity_poly.pdbx_strand_id
1 'polypeptide(L)'
;MKSAQVAMTIMTNRGLNSILKERVKLGVDVDTAIINSGIGYSAESTLRLADIYSFSDNSGLFVGGSLEGTYLQPRNDLNQIIHGKEFTSEEILKNKSISKGISNLSKILNKIDDYKKIK
;
A
#
# COMPACT_ATOMS: atom_id res chain seq x y z
N MET A 1 22.40 -2.19 -11.83
CA MET A 1 21.21 -2.84 -11.24
C MET A 1 20.04 -2.52 -12.15
N LYS A 2 19.25 -3.51 -12.61
CA LYS A 2 18.03 -3.21 -13.37
C LYS A 2 16.96 -2.73 -12.39
N SER A 3 16.51 -1.49 -12.53
CA SER A 3 15.36 -0.97 -11.79
C SER A 3 14.09 -1.40 -12.52
N ALA A 4 13.22 -2.15 -11.86
CA ALA A 4 11.90 -2.45 -12.38
C ALA A 4 10.93 -1.35 -11.96
N GLN A 5 10.16 -0.81 -12.91
CA GLN A 5 9.06 0.11 -12.64
C GLN A 5 7.74 -0.62 -12.89
N VAL A 6 6.82 -0.50 -11.94
CA VAL A 6 5.48 -1.08 -12.01
C VAL A 6 4.45 0.02 -11.77
N ALA A 7 3.50 0.13 -12.69
CA ALA A 7 2.31 0.95 -12.53
C ALA A 7 1.14 0.05 -12.15
N MET A 8 0.49 0.34 -11.02
CA MET A 8 -0.67 -0.41 -10.55
C MET A 8 -1.92 0.47 -10.62
N THR A 9 -3.00 -0.08 -11.17
CA THR A 9 -4.28 0.61 -11.25
C THR A 9 -5.34 -0.18 -10.52
N ILE A 10 -6.01 0.48 -9.57
CA ILE A 10 -7.08 -0.09 -8.75
C ILE A 10 -8.40 0.23 -9.43
N MET A 11 -9.17 -0.79 -9.76
CA MET A 11 -10.35 -0.69 -10.63
C MET A 11 -11.67 -0.61 -9.89
N THR A 12 -11.69 -1.00 -8.61
CA THR A 12 -12.92 -1.07 -7.81
C THR A 12 -12.77 -0.39 -6.46
N ASN A 13 -13.88 0.15 -5.95
CA ASN A 13 -13.93 0.72 -4.60
C ASN A 13 -13.60 -0.32 -3.52
N ARG A 14 -14.02 -1.58 -3.72
CA ARG A 14 -13.66 -2.68 -2.82
C ARG A 14 -12.14 -2.90 -2.81
N GLY A 15 -11.51 -2.94 -3.99
CA GLY A 15 -10.06 -3.10 -4.08
C GLY A 15 -9.31 -1.97 -3.40
N LEU A 16 -9.77 -0.74 -3.60
CA LEU A 16 -9.23 0.44 -2.94
C LEU A 16 -9.37 0.34 -1.41
N ASN A 17 -10.56 -0.02 -0.92
CA ASN A 17 -10.82 -0.17 0.51
C ASN A 17 -9.93 -1.25 1.15
N SER A 18 -9.70 -2.36 0.45
CA SER A 18 -8.86 -3.47 0.93
C SER A 18 -7.41 -2.99 1.15
N ILE A 19 -6.85 -2.26 0.19
CA ILE A 19 -5.49 -1.71 0.29
C ILE A 19 -5.38 -0.65 1.38
N LEU A 20 -6.43 0.14 1.62
CA LEU A 20 -6.42 1.21 2.62
C LEU A 20 -6.58 0.74 4.06
N LYS A 21 -7.11 -0.47 4.26
CA LYS A 21 -7.42 -1.01 5.58
C LYS A 21 -6.52 -2.17 5.98
N GLU A 22 -6.06 -2.96 5.01
CA GLU A 22 -5.44 -4.25 5.28
C GLU A 22 -4.07 -4.42 4.59
N ARG A 23 -3.38 -5.51 4.95
CA ARG A 23 -2.18 -5.97 4.26
C ARG A 23 -2.58 -6.76 3.03
N VAL A 24 -2.07 -6.36 1.87
CA VAL A 24 -2.29 -7.07 0.61
C VAL A 24 -0.98 -7.69 0.16
N LYS A 25 -0.91 -9.01 -0.02
CA LYS A 25 0.25 -9.67 -0.65
C LYS A 25 0.13 -9.65 -2.17
N LEU A 26 1.28 -9.53 -2.82
CA LEU A 26 1.42 -9.55 -4.28
C LEU A 26 2.10 -10.87 -4.69
N GLY A 27 1.65 -11.47 -5.80
CA GLY A 27 2.37 -12.56 -6.47
C GLY A 27 2.15 -13.99 -5.94
N VAL A 28 1.20 -14.24 -5.05
CA VAL A 28 0.71 -15.61 -4.74
C VAL A 28 -0.62 -15.77 -5.48
N ASP A 29 -0.90 -16.95 -6.06
CA ASP A 29 -2.20 -17.29 -6.67
C ASP A 29 -3.31 -16.69 -5.80
N VAL A 30 -4.00 -15.68 -6.34
CA VAL A 30 -4.83 -14.77 -5.54
C VAL A 30 -6.05 -15.49 -4.94
N ASP A 31 -6.36 -16.70 -5.43
CA ASP A 31 -7.32 -17.61 -4.82
C ASP A 31 -6.84 -18.18 -3.47
N THR A 32 -5.55 -18.07 -3.16
CA THR A 32 -4.88 -18.60 -1.96
C THR A 32 -4.23 -17.53 -1.08
N ALA A 33 -4.33 -16.24 -1.43
CA ALA A 33 -3.78 -15.13 -0.65
C ALA A 33 -4.60 -14.83 0.63
N ILE A 34 -4.92 -15.88 1.40
CA ILE A 34 -5.30 -15.84 2.80
C ILE A 34 -3.98 -15.90 3.58
N ILE A 35 -3.50 -14.78 4.10
CA ILE A 35 -2.37 -14.83 5.04
C ILE A 35 -2.92 -14.54 6.41
N ASN A 36 -3.44 -15.60 7.01
CA ASN A 36 -3.92 -15.66 8.38
C ASN A 36 -2.83 -15.19 9.37
N SER A 37 -3.19 -14.25 10.23
CA SER A 37 -2.74 -14.19 11.63
C SER A 37 -3.57 -13.19 12.43
N GLY A 38 -4.66 -13.68 13.04
CA GLY A 38 -5.22 -13.15 14.30
C GLY A 38 -5.99 -11.82 14.26
N ILE A 39 -7.20 -11.88 14.84
CA ILE A 39 -8.07 -10.76 15.27
C ILE A 39 -8.92 -10.11 14.16
N GLY A 40 -10.02 -10.79 13.81
CA GLY A 40 -11.37 -10.19 13.88
C GLY A 40 -11.92 -9.30 12.75
N TYR A 41 -11.24 -9.07 11.62
CA TYR A 41 -11.68 -8.01 10.68
C TYR A 41 -11.70 -8.35 9.17
N SER A 42 -11.85 -9.59 8.69
CA SER A 42 -11.66 -9.81 7.23
C SER A 42 -12.53 -10.85 6.55
N ALA A 43 -13.84 -10.91 6.87
CA ALA A 43 -14.79 -11.65 6.01
C ALA A 43 -15.35 -10.80 4.84
N GLU A 44 -15.27 -9.46 4.91
CA GLU A 44 -16.03 -8.58 4.01
C GLU A 44 -15.23 -8.01 2.83
N SER A 45 -13.90 -8.09 2.82
CA SER A 45 -13.06 -7.36 1.83
C SER A 45 -11.93 -8.18 1.24
N THR A 46 -12.19 -9.41 0.80
CA THR A 46 -11.23 -10.17 0.00
C THR A 46 -10.97 -9.46 -1.34
N LEU A 47 -9.71 -9.11 -1.58
CA LEU A 47 -9.26 -8.51 -2.83
C LEU A 47 -9.24 -9.57 -3.95
N ARG A 48 -9.87 -9.27 -5.10
CA ARG A 48 -9.84 -10.17 -6.28
C ARG A 48 -8.82 -9.68 -7.30
N LEU A 49 -8.31 -10.58 -8.14
CA LEU A 49 -7.42 -10.24 -9.28
C LEU A 49 -8.00 -9.14 -10.18
N ALA A 50 -9.31 -9.15 -10.41
CA ALA A 50 -9.98 -8.15 -11.24
C ALA A 50 -10.02 -6.74 -10.60
N ASP A 51 -9.71 -6.61 -9.31
CA ASP A 51 -9.75 -5.33 -8.61
C ASP A 51 -8.47 -4.50 -8.82
N ILE A 52 -7.33 -5.10 -9.22
CA ILE A 52 -6.05 -4.41 -9.45
C ILE A 52 -5.34 -4.95 -10.69
N TYR A 53 -4.96 -4.05 -11.60
CA TYR A 53 -4.09 -4.35 -12.74
C TYR A 53 -2.69 -3.79 -12.53
N SER A 54 -1.66 -4.51 -13.01
CA SER A 54 -0.26 -4.09 -12.94
C SER A 54 0.38 -4.10 -14.31
N PHE A 55 1.08 -3.02 -14.65
CA PHE A 55 1.74 -2.79 -15.93
C PHE A 55 3.23 -2.51 -15.68
N SER A 56 4.10 -2.97 -16.57
CA SER A 56 5.54 -2.66 -16.54
C SER A 56 6.05 -2.33 -17.94
N ASP A 57 7.06 -1.48 -17.99
CA ASP A 57 7.68 -1.04 -19.25
C ASP A 57 8.50 -2.16 -19.94
N ASN A 58 8.97 -3.15 -19.17
CA ASN A 58 10.02 -4.05 -19.65
C ASN A 58 9.55 -5.39 -20.23
N SER A 59 8.27 -5.73 -20.11
CA SER A 59 7.58 -6.90 -20.68
C SER A 59 6.11 -6.79 -20.24
N GLY A 60 5.16 -6.91 -21.16
CA GLY A 60 3.72 -6.78 -20.87
C GLY A 60 3.23 -7.65 -19.71
N LEU A 61 2.10 -7.26 -19.09
CA LEU A 61 1.44 -7.87 -17.92
C LEU A 61 2.43 -8.57 -16.98
N PHE A 62 2.82 -7.92 -15.89
CA PHE A 62 3.82 -8.43 -14.95
C PHE A 62 3.35 -9.75 -14.30
N VAL A 63 3.59 -10.89 -14.96
CA VAL A 63 3.31 -12.23 -14.47
C VAL A 63 4.60 -12.81 -13.90
N GLY A 64 4.74 -12.69 -12.59
CA GLY A 64 5.25 -13.75 -11.73
C GLY A 64 6.76 -14.01 -11.71
N GLY A 65 7.42 -13.40 -10.72
CA GLY A 65 8.70 -13.87 -10.20
C GLY A 65 9.29 -12.90 -9.17
N SER A 66 9.45 -11.62 -9.54
CA SER A 66 10.14 -10.65 -8.66
C SER A 66 9.26 -9.97 -7.61
N LEU A 67 7.93 -10.12 -7.70
CA LEU A 67 6.97 -9.51 -6.76
C LEU A 67 6.39 -10.52 -5.76
N GLU A 68 6.65 -11.81 -5.99
CA GLU A 68 6.21 -12.90 -5.13
C GLU A 68 6.77 -12.71 -3.72
N GLY A 69 5.90 -12.79 -2.72
CA GLY A 69 6.25 -12.54 -1.32
C GLY A 69 6.28 -11.08 -0.89
N THR A 70 6.04 -10.12 -1.79
CA THR A 70 5.90 -8.70 -1.45
C THR A 70 4.51 -8.41 -0.89
N TYR A 71 4.37 -7.34 -0.09
CA TYR A 71 3.07 -6.86 0.37
C TYR A 71 2.96 -5.32 0.32
N LEU A 72 1.74 -4.84 0.17
CA LEU A 72 1.32 -3.46 0.41
C LEU A 72 0.56 -3.39 1.73
N GLN A 73 0.82 -2.37 2.55
CA GLN A 73 0.15 -2.17 3.84
C GLN A 73 0.06 -0.68 4.14
N PRO A 74 -1.10 -0.18 4.62
CA PRO A 74 -1.24 1.13 5.24
C PRO A 74 -0.24 1.36 6.37
N ARG A 75 0.56 2.43 6.27
CA ARG A 75 1.53 2.85 7.30
C ARG A 75 0.93 3.95 8.17
N ASN A 76 -0.21 3.65 8.81
CA ASN A 76 -0.90 4.62 9.68
C ASN A 76 -0.02 5.08 10.86
N ASP A 77 0.91 4.23 11.30
CA ASP A 77 1.90 4.56 12.33
C ASP A 77 2.84 5.71 11.92
N LEU A 78 3.07 5.90 10.62
CA LEU A 78 3.88 7.01 10.12
C LEU A 78 3.09 8.28 9.85
N ASN A 79 1.77 8.19 9.76
CA ASN A 79 0.94 9.33 9.35
C ASN A 79 1.01 10.48 10.36
N GLN A 80 1.12 10.18 11.66
CA GLN A 80 1.33 11.21 12.68
C GLN A 80 2.64 11.98 12.50
N ILE A 81 3.72 11.30 12.14
CA ILE A 81 5.04 11.91 11.96
C ILE A 81 5.04 12.82 10.73
N ILE A 82 4.36 12.35 9.68
CA ILE A 82 4.29 13.02 8.39
C ILE A 82 3.38 14.24 8.47
N HIS A 83 2.17 14.07 9.03
CA HIS A 83 1.09 15.07 9.00
C HIS A 83 0.92 15.84 10.31
N GLY A 84 1.63 15.47 11.38
CA GLY A 84 1.50 16.07 12.72
C GLY A 84 0.25 15.64 13.49
N LYS A 85 -0.59 14.78 12.90
CA LYS A 85 -1.81 14.24 13.51
C LYS A 85 -2.04 12.81 13.03
N GLU A 86 -2.60 11.98 13.89
CA GLU A 86 -3.05 10.63 13.52
C GLU A 86 -4.14 10.74 12.46
N PHE A 87 -3.83 10.23 11.26
CA PHE A 87 -4.77 10.07 10.17
C PHE A 87 -4.67 8.64 9.66
N THR A 88 -5.79 8.08 9.28
CA THR A 88 -5.84 6.86 8.47
C THR A 88 -5.49 7.19 7.02
N SER A 89 -5.01 6.18 6.29
CA SER A 89 -4.74 6.30 4.85
C SER A 89 -6.01 6.69 4.07
N GLU A 90 -7.19 6.28 4.53
CA GLU A 90 -8.49 6.65 3.94
C GLU A 90 -8.82 8.14 4.12
N GLU A 91 -8.59 8.70 5.32
CA GLU A 91 -8.81 10.13 5.59
C GLU A 91 -7.87 11.02 4.75
N ILE A 92 -6.61 10.61 4.60
CA ILE A 92 -5.62 11.32 3.79
C ILE A 92 -6.06 11.38 2.32
N LEU A 93 -6.55 10.27 1.75
CA LEU A 93 -7.01 10.24 0.37
C LEU A 93 -8.30 11.05 0.15
N LYS A 94 -9.23 11.02 1.11
CA LYS A 94 -10.51 11.74 1.00
C LYS A 94 -10.35 13.25 1.15
N ASN A 95 -9.32 13.72 1.88
CA ASN A 95 -9.13 15.12 2.18
C ASN A 95 -7.92 15.72 1.46
N LYS A 96 -8.16 16.40 0.33
CA LYS A 96 -7.14 17.08 -0.48
C LYS A 96 -6.32 18.14 0.27
N SER A 97 -6.84 18.68 1.38
CA SER A 97 -6.10 19.66 2.18
C SER A 97 -5.01 18.99 3.04
N ILE A 98 -5.19 17.71 3.42
CA ILE A 98 -4.19 16.93 4.16
C ILE A 98 -3.02 16.54 3.23
N SER A 99 -3.32 16.21 1.96
CA SER A 99 -2.30 15.77 0.99
C SER A 99 -1.41 16.90 0.46
N LYS A 100 -1.89 18.15 0.42
CA LYS A 100 -1.12 19.32 -0.03
C LYS A 100 -0.01 19.77 0.94
N GLY A 101 -0.04 19.34 2.19
CA GLY A 101 0.91 19.76 3.23
C GLY A 101 2.34 19.22 3.07
N ILE A 102 2.59 18.38 2.07
CA ILE A 102 3.83 17.61 1.92
C ILE A 102 4.48 17.95 0.59
N SER A 103 5.32 18.99 0.57
CA SER A 103 6.04 19.40 -0.65
C SER A 103 7.48 18.92 -0.70
N ASN A 104 8.03 18.31 0.37
CA ASN A 104 9.44 17.94 0.42
C ASN A 104 9.67 16.52 0.96
N LEU A 105 9.95 15.59 0.05
CA LEU A 105 10.21 14.19 0.34
C LEU A 105 11.43 14.00 1.25
N SER A 106 12.51 14.77 1.06
CA SER A 106 13.71 14.64 1.90
C SER A 106 13.42 14.93 3.37
N LYS A 107 12.57 15.94 3.65
CA LYS A 107 12.15 16.27 5.01
C LYS A 107 11.34 15.13 5.65
N ILE A 108 10.50 14.45 4.88
CA ILE A 108 9.73 13.30 5.38
C ILE A 108 10.66 12.14 5.71
N LEU A 109 11.58 11.81 4.80
CA LEU A 109 12.49 10.68 4.97
C LEU A 109 13.34 10.88 6.23
N ASN A 110 13.89 12.08 6.43
CA ASN A 110 14.63 12.41 7.65
C ASN A 110 13.77 12.25 8.91
N LYS A 111 12.53 12.74 8.91
CA LYS A 111 11.62 12.57 10.06
C LYS A 111 11.32 11.09 10.38
N ILE A 112 11.18 10.26 9.35
CA ILE A 112 10.93 8.81 9.52
C ILE A 112 12.18 8.11 10.05
N ASP A 113 13.35 8.45 9.53
CA ASP A 113 14.62 7.88 9.99
C ASP A 113 14.91 8.22 11.45
N ASP A 114 14.63 9.46 11.86
CA ASP A 114 14.79 9.87 13.25
C ASP A 114 13.79 9.16 14.18
N TYR A 115 12.55 8.96 13.75
CA TYR A 115 11.57 8.17 14.52
C TYR A 115 12.01 6.72 14.73
N LYS A 116 12.62 6.09 13.72
CA LYS A 116 13.14 4.72 13.82
C LYS A 116 14.34 4.59 14.76
N LYS A 117 15.11 5.65 15.00
CA LYS A 117 16.26 5.60 15.93
C LYS A 117 15.86 5.59 17.40
N ILE A 118 14.63 6.01 17.72
CA ILE A 118 14.13 6.19 19.09
C ILE A 118 13.36 4.95 19.57
N LYS A 119 13.14 3.96 18.69
CA LYS A 119 12.36 2.76 18.94
C LYS A 119 13.19 1.52 18.63
#